data_AF-A0A2U2XB83-F1
#
_entry.id   AF-A0A2U2XB83-F1
#
_cell.length_a   1.000
_cell.length_b   1.000
_cell.length_c   1.000
_cell.angle_alpha   90.00
_cell.angle_beta   90.00
_cell.angle_gamma   90.00
#
_symmetry.space_group_name_H-M   'P 1'
#
loop_
_entity.id
_entity.type
_entity.pdbx_description
1 polymer ?
#
loop_
_entity_poly.entity_id
_entity_poly.type
_entity_poly.pdbx_seq_one_letter_code
_entity_poly.pdbx_strand_id
1 'polypeptide(L)'
;MSLKHAKHNKKACEFLRESGHFNDWVITTAYYSALHFMQGDMFPGSFENPINGQIKKYQNFNQYHHDVNGPSKHGLLLKLVEDLGDDDVIDAFTNLKDLCWSARYTNYCYDKEVTDLCYDSLNIIEEFCT
;
A
#
# COMPACT_ATOMS: atom_id res chain seq x y z
N MET A 1 -8.71 1.08 -12.53
CA MET A 1 -8.95 2.30 -11.71
C MET A 1 -7.85 2.50 -10.68
N SER A 2 -7.42 1.43 -9.99
CA SER A 2 -6.38 1.47 -8.95
C SER A 2 -5.07 2.15 -9.38
N LEU A 3 -4.48 1.79 -10.52
CA LEU A 3 -3.22 2.40 -10.97
C LEU A 3 -3.32 3.93 -11.22
N LYS A 4 -4.48 4.43 -11.68
CA LYS A 4 -4.70 5.88 -11.83
C LYS A 4 -4.78 6.57 -10.48
N HIS A 5 -5.39 5.94 -9.49
CA HIS A 5 -5.43 6.46 -8.11
C HIS A 5 -4.04 6.42 -7.47
N ALA A 6 -3.28 5.35 -7.69
CA ALA A 6 -1.89 5.25 -7.24
C ALA A 6 -1.06 6.44 -7.74
N LYS A 7 -1.03 6.63 -9.06
CA LYS A 7 -0.30 7.76 -9.68
C LYS A 7 -0.82 9.13 -9.24
N HIS A 8 -2.12 9.28 -8.98
CA HIS A 8 -2.67 10.52 -8.43
C HIS A 8 -2.18 10.78 -7.00
N ASN A 9 -2.20 9.77 -6.14
CA ASN A 9 -1.73 9.86 -4.76
C ASN A 9 -0.22 10.08 -4.70
N LYS A 10 0.57 9.44 -5.57
CA LYS A 10 2.01 9.71 -5.69
C LYS A 10 2.29 11.18 -6.01
N LYS A 11 1.57 11.77 -6.97
CA LYS A 11 1.70 13.21 -7.27
C LYS A 11 1.38 14.10 -6.08
N ALA A 12 0.37 13.74 -5.28
CA ALA A 12 0.07 14.46 -4.05
C ALA A 12 1.21 14.31 -3.02
N CYS A 13 1.77 13.09 -2.88
CA CYS A 13 2.93 12.82 -2.03
C CYS A 13 4.15 13.66 -2.44
N GLU A 14 4.48 13.71 -3.73
CA GLU A 14 5.55 14.52 -4.29
C GLU A 14 5.36 16.01 -3.97
N PHE A 15 4.17 16.54 -4.24
CA PHE A 15 3.84 17.94 -3.95
C PHE A 15 3.98 18.27 -2.45
N LEU A 16 3.48 17.40 -1.57
CA LEU A 16 3.58 17.59 -0.12
C LEU A 16 5.03 17.51 0.35
N ARG A 17 5.81 16.58 -0.20
CA ARG A 17 7.23 16.42 0.14
C ARG A 17 8.05 17.64 -0.27
N GLU A 18 7.80 18.17 -1.47
CA GLU A 18 8.44 19.40 -1.95
C GLU A 18 8.13 20.62 -1.07
N SER A 19 6.93 20.66 -0.46
CA SER A 19 6.58 21.72 0.48
C SER A 19 7.38 21.70 1.78
N GLY A 20 7.83 20.51 2.23
CA GLY A 20 8.60 20.34 3.47
C GLY A 20 7.83 20.63 4.77
N HIS A 21 6.50 20.75 4.73
CA HIS A 21 5.69 21.19 5.88
C HIS A 21 4.75 20.13 6.47
N PHE A 22 4.35 19.13 5.68
CA PHE A 22 3.28 18.19 6.04
C PHE A 22 3.76 16.74 6.00
N ASN A 23 4.74 16.45 6.85
CA ASN A 23 5.47 15.17 6.81
C ASN A 23 4.57 13.96 7.10
N ASP A 24 3.61 14.08 8.01
CA ASP A 24 2.56 13.08 8.25
C ASP A 24 1.70 12.79 7.02
N TRP A 25 1.41 13.83 6.22
CA TRP A 25 0.68 13.69 4.97
C TRP A 25 1.52 13.10 3.85
N VAL A 26 2.83 13.36 3.80
CA VAL A 26 3.75 12.66 2.90
C VAL A 26 3.71 11.15 3.17
N ILE A 27 3.86 10.75 4.44
CA ILE A 27 3.78 9.34 4.86
C ILE A 27 2.42 8.74 4.49
N THR A 28 1.33 9.46 4.81
CA THR A 28 -0.03 8.98 4.56
C THR A 28 -0.30 8.79 3.07
N THR A 29 0.03 9.78 2.24
CA THR A 29 -0.18 9.71 0.79
C THR A 29 0.73 8.70 0.12
N ALA A 30 1.95 8.50 0.63
CA ALA A 30 2.84 7.43 0.18
C ALA A 30 2.21 6.04 0.40
N TYR A 31 1.75 5.74 1.61
CA TYR A 31 1.09 4.47 1.89
C TYR A 31 -0.18 4.24 1.06
N TYR A 32 -1.05 5.25 0.93
CA TYR A 32 -2.26 5.12 0.12
C TYR A 32 -1.96 5.01 -1.39
N SER A 33 -0.83 5.52 -1.86
CA SER A 33 -0.35 5.28 -3.21
C SER A 33 0.10 3.83 -3.38
N ALA A 34 0.96 3.34 -2.48
CA ALA A 34 1.45 1.96 -2.47
C ALA A 34 0.31 0.92 -2.42
N LEU A 35 -0.70 1.16 -1.58
CA LEU A 35 -1.91 0.33 -1.51
C LEU A 35 -2.60 0.21 -2.87
N HIS A 36 -2.68 1.30 -3.63
CA HIS A 36 -3.31 1.29 -4.94
C HIS A 36 -2.42 0.72 -6.04
N PHE A 37 -1.09 0.82 -5.92
CA PHE A 37 -0.17 0.10 -6.81
C PHE A 37 -0.35 -1.41 -6.65
N MET A 38 -0.23 -1.94 -5.43
CA MET A 38 -0.42 -3.37 -5.15
C MET A 38 -1.78 -3.90 -5.61
N GLN A 39 -2.86 -3.18 -5.30
CA GLN A 39 -4.20 -3.58 -5.77
C GLN A 39 -4.34 -3.51 -7.30
N GLY A 40 -3.60 -2.63 -7.96
CA GLY A 40 -3.62 -2.48 -9.41
C GLY A 40 -2.83 -3.56 -10.13
N ASP A 41 -1.74 -4.03 -9.50
CA ASP A 41 -0.90 -5.12 -9.99
C ASP A 41 -1.58 -6.49 -9.78
N MET A 42 -2.02 -6.77 -8.56
CA MET A 42 -2.61 -8.06 -8.18
C MET A 42 -4.00 -8.33 -8.76
N PHE A 43 -4.75 -7.29 -9.15
CA PHE A 43 -6.14 -7.44 -9.61
C PHE A 43 -6.39 -6.82 -10.99
N PRO A 44 -7.12 -7.50 -11.90
CA PRO A 44 -7.85 -8.75 -11.69
C PRO A 44 -6.93 -9.98 -11.58
N GLY A 45 -7.20 -10.87 -10.62
CA GLY A 45 -6.34 -12.01 -10.30
C GLY A 45 -7.12 -13.23 -9.81
N SER A 46 -6.45 -14.38 -9.74
CA SER A 46 -7.02 -15.65 -9.23
C SER A 46 -6.39 -16.01 -7.90
N PHE A 47 -7.21 -16.24 -6.89
CA PHE A 47 -6.76 -16.51 -5.52
C PHE A 47 -7.52 -17.71 -4.95
N GLU A 48 -6.82 -18.53 -4.17
CA GLU A 48 -7.44 -19.58 -3.37
C GLU A 48 -8.22 -18.96 -2.21
N ASN A 49 -9.48 -19.30 -2.06
CA ASN A 49 -10.27 -18.86 -0.91
C ASN A 49 -9.83 -19.68 0.33
N PRO A 50 -9.34 -19.03 1.40
CA PRO A 50 -8.80 -19.73 2.57
C PRO A 50 -9.86 -20.49 3.39
N ILE A 51 -11.15 -20.24 3.15
CA ILE A 51 -12.27 -20.91 3.85
C ILE A 51 -12.58 -22.26 3.20
N ASN A 52 -12.56 -22.35 1.86
CA ASN A 52 -13.06 -23.51 1.12
C ASN A 52 -12.06 -24.12 0.12
N GLY A 53 -10.85 -23.54 0.00
CA GLY A 53 -9.79 -24.01 -0.89
C GLY A 53 -10.07 -23.81 -2.39
N GLN A 54 -11.15 -23.12 -2.76
CA GLN A 54 -11.49 -22.91 -4.17
C GLN A 54 -10.70 -21.74 -4.76
N ILE A 55 -10.05 -21.98 -5.90
CA ILE A 55 -9.45 -20.92 -6.70
C ILE A 55 -10.57 -20.19 -7.44
N LYS A 56 -10.69 -18.89 -7.18
CA LYS A 56 -11.69 -18.01 -7.80
C LYS A 56 -11.00 -16.78 -8.37
N LYS A 57 -11.53 -16.30 -9.51
CA LYS A 57 -11.07 -15.05 -10.13
C LYS A 57 -11.84 -13.86 -9.56
N TYR A 58 -11.11 -12.81 -9.18
CA TYR A 58 -11.67 -11.58 -8.64
C TYR A 58 -11.27 -10.40 -9.51
N GLN A 59 -12.22 -9.49 -9.74
CA GLN A 59 -11.97 -8.32 -10.59
C GLN A 59 -11.28 -7.18 -9.83
N ASN A 60 -11.42 -7.15 -8.51
CA ASN A 60 -10.81 -6.15 -7.65
C ASN A 60 -10.68 -6.67 -6.21
N PHE A 61 -9.83 -5.99 -5.45
CA PHE A 61 -9.53 -6.34 -4.06
C PHE A 61 -10.77 -6.35 -3.14
N ASN A 62 -11.75 -5.47 -3.35
CA ASN A 62 -12.95 -5.44 -2.50
C ASN A 62 -13.81 -6.70 -2.69
N GLN A 63 -13.90 -7.23 -3.91
CA GLN A 63 -14.58 -8.51 -4.17
C GLN A 63 -13.87 -9.66 -3.44
N TYR A 64 -12.54 -9.69 -3.49
CA TYR A 64 -11.75 -10.70 -2.79
C TYR A 64 -11.93 -10.59 -1.26
N HIS A 65 -11.74 -9.39 -0.69
CA HIS A 65 -11.89 -9.14 0.74
C HIS A 65 -13.28 -9.55 1.28
N HIS A 66 -14.34 -9.28 0.51
CA HIS A 66 -15.69 -9.68 0.89
C HIS A 66 -15.88 -11.20 0.93
N ASP A 67 -15.31 -11.93 -0.03
CA ASP A 67 -15.48 -13.38 -0.16
C ASP A 67 -14.70 -14.17 0.91
N VAL A 68 -13.52 -13.68 1.29
CA VAL A 68 -12.70 -14.33 2.31
C VAL A 68 -13.15 -14.03 3.74
N ASN A 69 -14.11 -13.12 3.94
CA ASN A 69 -14.65 -12.67 5.24
C ASN A 69 -13.56 -12.56 6.33
N GLY A 70 -12.44 -11.96 5.95
CA GLY A 70 -11.16 -12.11 6.63
C GLY A 70 -10.78 -10.92 7.52
N PRO A 71 -9.48 -10.74 7.80
CA PRO A 71 -8.97 -9.64 8.60
C PRO A 71 -9.30 -8.26 7.98
N SER A 72 -8.89 -7.19 8.66
CA SER A 72 -9.04 -5.83 8.11
C SER A 72 -8.45 -5.74 6.70
N LYS A 73 -8.99 -4.84 5.87
CA LYS A 73 -8.51 -4.66 4.49
C LYS A 73 -7.00 -4.46 4.39
N HIS A 74 -6.42 -3.70 5.33
CA HIS A 74 -4.97 -3.47 5.37
C HIS A 74 -4.20 -4.73 5.76
N GLY A 75 -4.69 -5.51 6.71
CA GLY A 75 -4.06 -6.78 7.11
C GLY A 75 -4.14 -7.83 6.00
N LEU A 76 -5.27 -7.93 5.30
CA LEU A 76 -5.40 -8.86 4.17
C LEU A 76 -4.46 -8.46 3.01
N LEU A 77 -4.35 -7.18 2.70
CA LEU A 77 -3.46 -6.73 1.64
C LEU A 77 -1.99 -6.96 2.00
N LEU A 78 -1.58 -6.71 3.25
CA LEU A 78 -0.22 -7.02 3.69
C LEU A 78 0.10 -8.51 3.48
N LYS A 79 -0.81 -9.41 3.89
CA LYS A 79 -0.63 -10.84 3.66
C LYS A 79 -0.44 -11.19 2.18
N LEU A 80 -1.24 -10.57 1.29
CA LEU A 80 -1.07 -10.79 -0.15
C LEU A 80 0.29 -10.28 -0.66
N VAL A 81 0.82 -9.20 -0.09
CA VAL A 81 2.16 -8.69 -0.42
C VAL A 81 3.24 -9.65 0.09
N GLU A 82 3.10 -10.16 1.32
CA GLU A 82 4.00 -11.19 1.89
C GLU A 82 4.04 -12.45 1.01
N ASP A 83 2.89 -12.87 0.48
CA ASP A 83 2.78 -14.04 -0.40
C ASP A 83 3.49 -13.86 -1.77
N LEU A 84 3.92 -12.64 -2.15
CA LEU A 84 4.73 -12.39 -3.36
C LEU A 84 6.18 -12.89 -3.23
N GLY A 85 6.71 -12.93 -1.99
CA GLY A 85 8.06 -13.40 -1.71
C GLY A 85 9.21 -12.47 -2.14
N ASP A 86 8.93 -11.18 -2.36
CA ASP A 86 9.94 -10.15 -2.62
C ASP A 86 10.21 -9.35 -1.34
N ASP A 87 11.32 -9.65 -0.67
CA ASP A 87 11.65 -9.11 0.67
C ASP A 87 11.71 -7.57 0.69
N ASP A 88 12.26 -6.95 -0.36
CA ASP A 88 12.39 -5.48 -0.44
C ASP A 88 11.01 -4.82 -0.52
N VAL A 89 10.11 -5.42 -1.29
CA VAL A 89 8.73 -4.95 -1.45
C VAL A 89 7.92 -5.18 -0.16
N ILE A 90 8.11 -6.32 0.49
CA ILE A 90 7.44 -6.67 1.75
C ILE A 90 7.84 -5.68 2.85
N ASP A 91 9.14 -5.43 3.00
CA ASP A 91 9.67 -4.49 4.00
C ASP A 91 9.19 -3.06 3.71
N ALA A 92 9.26 -2.61 2.45
CA ALA A 92 8.77 -1.30 2.04
C ALA A 92 7.28 -1.12 2.36
N PHE A 93 6.44 -2.11 2.03
CA PHE A 93 5.00 -2.02 2.26
C PHE A 93 4.65 -2.06 3.75
N THR A 94 5.33 -2.92 4.52
CA THR A 94 5.14 -3.05 5.98
C THR A 94 5.50 -1.75 6.69
N ASN A 95 6.67 -1.19 6.38
CA ASN A 95 7.14 0.08 6.94
C ASN A 95 6.16 1.22 6.65
N LEU A 96 5.69 1.34 5.41
CA LEU A 96 4.70 2.35 5.03
C LEU A 96 3.38 2.19 5.80
N LYS A 97 2.89 0.95 5.96
CA LYS A 97 1.65 0.69 6.70
C LYS A 97 1.77 1.15 8.15
N ASP A 98 2.86 0.77 8.81
CA ASP A 98 3.07 1.05 10.24
C ASP A 98 3.31 2.53 10.49
N LEU A 99 4.16 3.16 9.69
CA LEU A 99 4.40 4.60 9.76
C LEU A 99 3.13 5.41 9.46
N CYS A 100 2.32 5.01 8.46
CA CYS A 100 1.04 5.67 8.20
C CYS A 100 0.07 5.54 9.38
N TRP A 101 0.04 4.39 10.05
CA TRP A 101 -0.82 4.21 11.23
C TRP A 101 -0.41 5.16 12.35
N SER A 102 0.88 5.19 12.68
CA SER A 102 1.42 6.12 13.67
C SER A 102 1.22 7.58 13.28
N ALA A 103 1.40 7.92 11.99
CA ALA A 103 1.26 9.29 11.50
C ALA A 103 -0.14 9.85 11.68
N ARG A 104 -1.15 9.01 11.50
CA ARG A 104 -2.54 9.43 11.57
C ARG A 104 -3.11 9.46 12.98
N TYR A 105 -2.59 8.61 13.86
CA TYR A 105 -3.26 8.32 15.13
C TYR A 105 -2.40 8.56 16.36
N THR A 106 -1.09 8.76 16.21
CA THR A 106 -0.17 8.79 17.35
C THR A 106 0.77 9.99 17.32
N ASN A 107 1.43 10.24 16.20
CA ASN A 107 2.41 11.31 16.08
C ASN A 107 2.31 11.95 14.70
N TYR A 108 1.99 13.23 14.60
CA TYR A 108 1.98 13.94 13.31
C TYR A 108 3.33 14.63 13.00
N CYS A 109 4.23 14.69 13.98
CA CYS A 109 5.51 15.39 13.86
C CYS A 109 6.61 14.39 13.50
N TYR A 110 6.96 14.34 12.21
CA TYR A 110 8.09 13.56 11.70
C TYR A 110 9.15 14.47 11.12
N ASP A 111 10.38 14.00 11.14
CA ASP A 111 11.51 14.64 10.46
C ASP A 111 11.50 14.31 8.96
N LYS A 112 12.44 14.94 8.24
CA LYS A 112 12.53 14.79 6.79
C LYS A 112 13.04 13.39 6.43
N GLU A 113 13.92 12.85 7.24
CA GLU A 113 14.56 11.55 7.06
C GLU A 113 13.51 10.43 6.99
N VAL A 114 12.52 10.42 7.89
CA VAL A 114 11.41 9.46 7.84
C VAL A 114 10.55 9.66 6.58
N THR A 115 10.33 10.90 6.15
CA THR A 115 9.55 11.14 4.92
C THR A 115 10.28 10.71 3.65
N ASP A 116 11.60 10.89 3.59
CA ASP A 116 12.41 10.43 2.47
C ASP A 116 12.39 8.89 2.40
N LEU A 117 12.54 8.21 3.55
CA LEU A 117 12.40 6.75 3.62
C LEU A 117 11.04 6.27 3.12
N CYS A 118 9.93 6.92 3.52
CA CYS A 118 8.61 6.55 3.03
C CYS A 118 8.45 6.78 1.52
N TYR A 119 9.05 7.85 1.00
CA TYR A 119 9.03 8.12 -0.43
C TYR A 119 9.83 7.07 -1.21
N ASP A 120 11.00 6.67 -0.70
CA ASP A 120 11.83 5.63 -1.31
C ASP A 120 11.12 4.26 -1.28
N SER A 121 10.48 3.90 -0.16
CA SER A 121 9.63 2.71 -0.07
C SER A 121 8.46 2.74 -1.07
N LEU A 122 7.85 3.90 -1.31
CA LEU A 122 6.83 4.04 -2.36
C LEU A 122 7.42 3.77 -3.76
N ASN A 123 8.64 4.25 -4.04
CA ASN A 123 9.27 4.04 -5.34
C ASN A 123 9.62 2.56 -5.58
N ILE A 124 10.12 1.84 -4.57
CA ILE A 124 10.34 0.38 -4.64
C ILE A 124 9.06 -0.33 -5.07
N ILE A 125 7.93 0.03 -4.44
CA ILE A 125 6.63 -0.59 -4.73
C ILE A 125 6.11 -0.20 -6.12
N GLU A 126 6.28 1.05 -6.55
CA GLU A 126 5.89 1.45 -7.91
C GLU A 126 6.70 0.69 -8.95
N GLU A 127 8.03 0.63 -8.81
CA GLU A 127 8.93 -0.09 -9.72
C GLU A 127 8.59 -1.57 -9.83
N PHE A 128 8.22 -2.21 -8.71
CA PHE A 128 7.74 -3.59 -8.72
C PHE A 128 6.43 -3.75 -9.53
N CYS A 129 5.51 -2.78 -9.42
CA CYS A 129 4.19 -2.85 -10.05
C CYS A 129 4.10 -2.28 -11.48
N THR A 130 5.18 -1.71 -12.06
CA THR A 130 5.12 -1.03 -13.38
C THR A 130 6.32 -1.33 -14.26
#